data_AF-A0A7X7N9S8-F1
#
_entry.id   AF-A0A7X7N9S8-F1
#
_cell.length_a   1.000
_cell.length_b   1.000
_cell.length_c   1.000
_cell.angle_alpha   90.00
_cell.angle_beta   90.00
_cell.angle_gamma   90.00
#
_symmetry.space_group_name_H-M   'P 1'
#
loop_
_entity.id
_entity.type
_entity.pdbx_description
1 polymer ?
#
loop_
_entity_poly.entity_id
_entity_poly.type
_entity_poly.pdbx_seq_one_letter_code
_entity_poly.pdbx_strand_id
1 'polypeptide(L)'
;MTINEELTGERDRLLQLDEAKLLAECRCDTMRGTGPGGQKRNKTESAVRITHIKTNIVAFDDEQRSQHINRHRALQKLRLQIALELRQPPTTWTMPVPSVKSENFVLWAAVALDAMHSEDYGVAAAAKLLGTTTSQLVKNLAKSPKLWQFVNAQRTARNLQPLVQK
;
A
#
# COMPACT_ATOMS: atom_id res chain seq x y z
N MET A 1 -16.71 1.74 13.18
CA MET A 1 -15.67 2.74 12.91
C MET A 1 -16.07 3.41 11.61
N THR A 2 -16.54 4.65 11.70
CA THR A 2 -17.28 5.35 10.65
C THR A 2 -16.37 5.62 9.46
N ILE A 3 -16.76 5.09 8.31
CA ILE A 3 -16.05 5.23 7.03
C ILE A 3 -16.20 6.68 6.58
N ASN A 4 -15.19 7.26 5.94
CA ASN A 4 -15.33 8.57 5.29
C ASN A 4 -16.37 8.40 4.17
N GLU A 5 -17.54 9.07 4.26
CA GLU A 5 -18.71 8.84 3.38
C GLU A 5 -18.41 9.03 1.88
N GLU A 6 -17.31 9.72 1.56
CA GLU A 6 -16.85 9.99 0.20
C GLU A 6 -15.95 8.87 -0.40
N LEU A 7 -15.44 7.93 0.42
CA LEU A 7 -14.58 6.83 -0.04
C LEU A 7 -15.42 5.67 -0.62
N THR A 8 -15.92 5.88 -1.83
CA THR A 8 -16.88 4.99 -2.50
C THR A 8 -16.24 4.08 -3.56
N GLY A 9 -14.94 4.22 -3.81
CA GLY A 9 -14.25 3.50 -4.87
C GLY A 9 -13.95 2.02 -4.52
N GLU A 10 -13.88 1.16 -5.54
CA GLU A 10 -13.55 -0.27 -5.36
C GLU A 10 -12.21 -0.49 -4.66
N ARG A 11 -11.19 0.35 -4.93
CA ARG A 11 -9.92 0.29 -4.19
C ARG A 11 -10.12 0.52 -2.70
N ASP A 12 -10.84 1.57 -2.30
CA ASP A 12 -11.03 1.91 -0.89
C ASP A 12 -11.78 0.81 -0.15
N ARG A 13 -12.80 0.22 -0.81
CA ARG A 13 -13.45 -1.00 -0.36
C ARG A 13 -12.42 -2.11 -0.11
N LEU A 14 -11.57 -2.45 -1.07
CA LEU A 14 -10.54 -3.50 -0.93
C LEU A 14 -9.56 -3.24 0.24
N LEU A 15 -9.19 -1.98 0.48
CA LEU A 15 -8.28 -1.61 1.56
C LEU A 15 -8.92 -1.69 2.95
N GLN A 16 -10.25 -1.57 3.02
CA GLN A 16 -11.03 -1.66 4.26
C GLN A 16 -11.59 -3.06 4.54
N LEU A 17 -11.60 -3.96 3.55
CA LEU A 17 -12.07 -5.33 3.74
C LEU A 17 -11.26 -6.05 4.81
N ASP A 18 -11.95 -6.78 5.68
CA ASP A 18 -11.34 -7.74 6.60
C ASP A 18 -10.43 -8.72 5.83
N GLU A 19 -9.40 -9.25 6.50
CA GLU A 19 -8.43 -10.15 5.88
C GLU A 19 -9.09 -11.34 5.18
N ALA A 20 -10.06 -11.96 5.83
CA ALA A 20 -10.79 -13.12 5.29
C ALA A 20 -11.60 -12.76 4.02
N LYS A 21 -12.22 -11.57 3.99
CA LYS A 21 -13.00 -11.11 2.84
C LYS A 21 -12.10 -10.74 1.68
N LEU A 22 -10.99 -10.04 1.94
CA LEU A 22 -10.01 -9.71 0.90
C LEU A 22 -9.39 -10.99 0.31
N LEU A 23 -9.07 -11.98 1.14
CA LEU A 23 -8.52 -13.25 0.68
C LEU A 23 -9.52 -14.03 -0.19
N ALA A 24 -10.82 -13.94 0.07
CA ALA A 24 -11.84 -14.56 -0.78
C ALA A 24 -11.91 -13.97 -2.20
N GLU A 25 -11.48 -12.71 -2.39
CA GLU A 25 -11.35 -12.06 -3.70
C GLU A 25 -9.97 -12.31 -4.36
N CYS A 26 -9.12 -13.15 -3.73
CA CYS A 26 -7.76 -13.43 -4.19
C CYS A 26 -7.54 -14.91 -4.51
N ARG A 27 -6.66 -15.17 -5.48
CA ARG A 27 -6.04 -16.49 -5.67
C ARG A 27 -4.79 -16.60 -4.78
N CYS A 28 -4.73 -17.62 -3.95
CA CYS A 28 -3.61 -17.90 -3.06
C CYS A 28 -2.87 -19.16 -3.52
N ASP A 29 -1.62 -19.01 -3.94
CA ASP A 29 -0.74 -20.12 -4.29
C ASP A 29 0.32 -20.32 -3.19
N THR A 30 0.51 -21.57 -2.75
CA THR A 30 1.62 -21.96 -1.88
C THR A 30 2.74 -22.57 -2.70
N MET A 31 3.99 -22.21 -2.39
CA MET A 31 5.16 -22.69 -3.11
C MET A 31 6.34 -22.95 -2.15
N ARG A 32 7.36 -23.62 -2.67
CA ARG A 32 8.62 -23.82 -1.96
C ARG A 32 9.42 -22.52 -2.00
N GLY A 33 10.01 -22.14 -0.86
CA GLY A 33 10.89 -20.98 -0.82
C GLY A 33 12.13 -21.21 -1.71
N THR A 34 12.48 -20.23 -2.54
CA THR A 34 13.58 -20.33 -3.53
C THR A 34 14.87 -19.63 -3.08
N GLY A 35 14.94 -19.12 -1.85
CA GLY A 35 16.12 -18.40 -1.34
C GLY A 35 17.28 -19.30 -0.87
N PRO A 36 18.50 -18.76 -0.70
CA PRO A 36 19.65 -19.47 -0.13
C PRO A 36 19.33 -19.88 1.32
N GLY A 37 18.81 -21.08 1.49
CA GLY A 37 18.49 -21.66 2.78
C GLY A 37 18.94 -23.11 2.80
N GLY A 38 19.42 -23.55 3.97
CA GLY A 38 19.79 -24.95 4.17
C GLY A 38 18.65 -25.92 3.87
N GLN A 39 18.96 -27.22 3.87
CA GLN A 39 18.08 -28.32 3.42
C GLN A 39 16.62 -28.29 3.93
N LYS A 40 16.33 -27.60 5.05
CA LYS A 40 14.99 -27.49 5.65
C LYS A 40 14.10 -26.41 5.01
N ARG A 41 14.66 -25.30 4.53
CA ARG A 41 13.88 -24.23 3.84
C ARG A 41 13.34 -24.71 2.49
N ASN A 42 14.10 -25.57 1.81
CA ASN A 42 13.78 -26.05 0.46
C ASN A 42 12.75 -27.20 0.45
N LYS A 43 12.45 -27.79 1.62
CA LYS A 43 11.50 -28.92 1.75
C LYS A 43 10.08 -28.51 2.12
N THR A 44 9.89 -27.33 2.71
CA THR A 44 8.58 -26.88 3.21
C THR A 44 7.95 -25.88 2.25
N GLU A 45 6.69 -26.09 1.88
CA GLU A 45 5.90 -25.17 1.04
C GLU A 45 5.38 -23.99 1.86
N SER A 46 6.31 -23.20 2.41
CA SER A 46 5.97 -22.06 3.27
C SER A 46 5.79 -20.75 2.52
N ALA A 47 6.28 -20.63 1.28
CA ALA A 47 6.19 -19.39 0.51
C ALA A 47 4.77 -19.20 -0.03
N VAL A 48 4.26 -17.97 0.00
CA VAL A 48 2.88 -17.66 -0.37
C VAL A 48 2.87 -16.54 -1.40
N ARG A 49 2.14 -16.77 -2.50
CA ARG A 49 1.82 -15.75 -3.50
C ARG A 49 0.32 -15.51 -3.49
N ILE A 50 -0.08 -14.25 -3.43
CA ILE A 50 -1.48 -13.84 -3.43
C ILE A 50 -1.68 -12.92 -4.63
N THR A 51 -2.66 -13.26 -5.46
CA THR A 51 -3.05 -12.48 -6.63
C THR A 51 -4.49 -12.01 -6.46
N HIS A 52 -4.73 -10.71 -6.46
CA HIS A 52 -6.10 -10.20 -6.48
C HIS A 52 -6.71 -10.41 -7.87
N ILE A 53 -7.85 -11.09 -7.95
CA ILE A 53 -8.36 -11.64 -9.22
C ILE A 53 -8.77 -10.53 -10.19
N LYS A 54 -9.45 -9.49 -9.71
CA LYS A 54 -9.96 -8.42 -10.57
C LYS A 54 -8.87 -7.48 -11.06
N THR A 55 -7.90 -7.16 -10.20
CA THR A 55 -6.88 -6.14 -10.49
C THR A 55 -5.59 -6.73 -11.03
N ASN A 56 -5.42 -8.05 -10.94
CA ASN A 56 -4.18 -8.78 -11.27
C ASN A 56 -2.95 -8.34 -10.48
N ILE A 57 -3.13 -7.57 -9.39
CA ILE A 57 -2.03 -7.16 -8.52
C ILE A 57 -1.58 -8.37 -7.70
N VAL A 58 -0.26 -8.60 -7.66
CA VAL A 58 0.35 -9.75 -7.01
C VAL A 58 1.20 -9.30 -5.83
N ALA A 59 1.15 -10.05 -4.74
CA ALA A 59 2.08 -9.94 -3.62
C ALA A 59 2.66 -11.31 -3.26
N PHE A 60 3.87 -11.30 -2.71
CA PHE A 60 4.61 -12.49 -2.36
C PHE A 60 5.35 -12.32 -1.02
N ASP A 61 5.40 -13.39 -0.24
CA ASP A 61 6.19 -13.48 0.98
C ASP A 61 6.69 -14.92 1.22
N ASP A 62 7.99 -15.07 1.49
CA ASP A 62 8.64 -16.33 1.82
C ASP A 62 9.56 -16.23 3.05
N GLU A 63 9.45 -15.14 3.83
CA GLU A 63 10.44 -14.82 4.85
C GLU A 63 10.37 -15.77 6.05
N GLN A 64 9.16 -16.21 6.42
CA GLN A 64 8.94 -17.03 7.60
C GLN A 64 8.81 -18.51 7.25
N ARG A 65 9.06 -19.36 8.25
CA ARG A 65 8.86 -20.82 8.13
C ARG A 65 7.39 -21.24 8.07
N SER A 66 6.47 -20.37 8.52
CA SER A 66 5.04 -20.68 8.60
C SER A 66 4.29 -20.05 7.43
N GLN A 67 3.57 -20.89 6.68
CA GLN A 67 2.70 -20.42 5.58
C GLN A 67 1.65 -19.40 6.04
N HIS A 68 1.13 -19.53 7.27
CA HIS A 68 0.08 -18.64 7.78
C HIS A 68 0.63 -17.23 8.03
N ILE A 69 1.85 -17.14 8.57
CA ILE A 69 2.52 -15.86 8.79
C ILE A 69 2.88 -15.22 7.44
N ASN A 70 3.38 -16.00 6.48
CA ASN A 70 3.68 -15.49 5.15
C ASN A 70 2.42 -15.04 4.41
N ARG A 71 1.30 -15.75 4.55
CA ARG A 71 0.01 -15.34 3.98
C ARG A 71 -0.45 -13.99 4.53
N HIS A 72 -0.42 -13.81 5.85
CA HIS A 72 -0.78 -12.54 6.48
C HIS A 72 0.09 -11.38 5.98
N ARG A 73 1.42 -11.60 5.94
CA ARG A 73 2.38 -10.60 5.43
C ARG A 73 2.19 -10.32 3.93
N ALA A 74 1.90 -11.34 3.13
CA ALA A 74 1.60 -11.20 1.71
C ALA A 74 0.32 -10.39 1.49
N LEU A 75 -0.72 -10.56 2.32
CA LEU A 75 -1.93 -9.73 2.28
C LEU A 75 -1.65 -8.27 2.65
N GLN A 76 -0.85 -8.02 3.68
CA GLN A 76 -0.42 -6.66 4.01
C GLN A 76 0.37 -6.01 2.86
N LYS A 77 1.27 -6.77 2.23
CA LYS A 77 2.01 -6.34 1.03
C LYS A 77 1.05 -6.07 -0.14
N LEU A 78 0.04 -6.91 -0.34
CA LEU A 78 -0.98 -6.76 -1.39
C LEU A 78 -1.80 -5.48 -1.20
N ARG A 79 -2.30 -5.21 0.00
CA ARG A 79 -3.02 -3.96 0.31
C ARG A 79 -2.17 -2.74 -0.02
N LEU A 80 -0.88 -2.76 0.37
CA LEU A 80 0.03 -1.68 0.02
C LEU A 80 0.22 -1.55 -1.50
N GLN A 81 0.41 -2.64 -2.25
CA GLN A 81 0.50 -2.56 -3.72
C GLN A 81 -0.78 -2.00 -4.35
N ILE A 82 -1.95 -2.44 -3.88
CA ILE A 82 -3.25 -1.90 -4.32
C ILE A 82 -3.31 -0.38 -4.12
N ALA A 83 -2.87 0.13 -2.98
CA ALA A 83 -2.82 1.58 -2.72
C ALA A 83 -1.81 2.34 -3.62
N LEU A 84 -0.71 1.69 -4.02
CA LEU A 84 0.32 2.27 -4.87
C LEU A 84 -0.04 2.25 -6.36
N GLU A 85 -0.78 1.24 -6.83
CA GLU A 85 -1.04 1.05 -8.25
C GLU A 85 -2.43 1.54 -8.67
N LEU A 86 -3.46 1.37 -7.83
CA LEU A 86 -4.81 1.80 -8.18
C LEU A 86 -5.02 3.27 -7.81
N ARG A 87 -5.19 4.10 -8.84
CA ARG A 87 -5.54 5.51 -8.70
C ARG A 87 -7.04 5.71 -8.81
N GLN A 88 -7.53 6.66 -8.03
CA GLN A 88 -8.92 7.13 -8.07
C GLN A 88 -8.94 8.66 -8.11
N PRO A 89 -10.07 9.28 -8.46
CA PRO A 89 -10.22 10.73 -8.32
C PRO A 89 -9.87 11.17 -6.90
N PRO A 90 -9.13 12.29 -6.74
CA PRO A 90 -8.71 12.77 -5.44
C PRO A 90 -9.94 13.03 -4.57
N THR A 91 -9.96 12.41 -3.39
CA THR A 91 -11.03 12.55 -2.40
C THR A 91 -10.49 13.26 -1.16
N THR A 92 -11.34 13.98 -0.44
CA THR A 92 -10.93 14.69 0.77
C THR A 92 -10.77 13.71 1.94
N TRP A 93 -9.62 13.80 2.62
CA TRP A 93 -9.40 13.06 3.86
C TRP A 93 -9.82 13.91 5.06
N THR A 94 -10.95 13.57 5.68
CA THR A 94 -11.55 14.34 6.78
C THR A 94 -11.08 13.88 8.17
N MET A 95 -10.39 12.74 8.26
CA MET A 95 -9.95 12.15 9.53
C MET A 95 -8.53 12.61 9.92
N PRO A 96 -8.09 12.43 11.18
CA PRO A 96 -6.68 12.61 11.54
C PRO A 96 -5.79 11.65 10.75
N VAL A 97 -4.55 12.06 10.47
CA VAL A 97 -3.61 11.19 9.75
C VAL A 97 -3.28 9.96 10.61
N PRO A 98 -3.57 8.75 10.13
CA PRO A 98 -3.37 7.52 10.90
C PRO A 98 -1.89 7.24 11.20
N SER A 99 -1.66 6.44 12.25
CA SER A 99 -0.35 5.86 12.54
C SER A 99 -0.02 4.76 11.54
N VAL A 100 1.26 4.58 11.20
CA VAL A 100 1.76 3.54 10.27
C VAL A 100 1.30 2.13 10.65
N LYS A 101 1.12 1.90 11.95
CA LYS A 101 0.70 0.60 12.49
C LYS A 101 -0.80 0.34 12.33
N SER A 102 -1.58 1.36 12.01
CA SER A 102 -3.03 1.22 11.85
C SER A 102 -3.38 0.78 10.43
N GLU A 103 -4.44 -0.01 10.30
CA GLU A 103 -4.93 -0.50 9.00
C GLU A 103 -5.32 0.64 8.06
N ASN A 104 -5.83 1.73 8.63
CA ASN A 104 -6.22 2.94 7.89
C ASN A 104 -5.04 3.70 7.28
N PHE A 105 -3.78 3.40 7.66
CA PHE A 105 -2.63 4.06 7.06
C PHE A 105 -2.51 3.79 5.56
N VAL A 106 -2.81 2.56 5.14
CA VAL A 106 -2.74 2.19 3.72
C VAL A 106 -3.82 2.92 2.92
N LEU A 107 -5.01 3.05 3.49
CA LEU A 107 -6.12 3.82 2.91
C LEU A 107 -5.76 5.31 2.80
N TRP A 108 -5.28 5.92 3.89
CA TRP A 108 -4.80 7.31 3.86
C TRP A 108 -3.69 7.51 2.82
N ALA A 109 -2.74 6.57 2.72
CA ALA A 109 -1.67 6.64 1.73
C ALA A 109 -2.22 6.60 0.30
N ALA A 110 -3.25 5.79 0.03
CA ALA A 110 -3.91 5.75 -1.27
C ALA A 110 -4.54 7.11 -1.63
N VAL A 111 -5.31 7.69 -0.71
CA VAL A 111 -5.95 9.01 -0.88
C VAL A 111 -4.91 10.11 -1.07
N ALA A 112 -3.82 10.07 -0.28
CA ALA A 112 -2.74 11.02 -0.42
C ALA A 112 -2.05 10.92 -1.78
N LEU A 113 -1.87 9.71 -2.31
CA LEU A 113 -1.30 9.49 -3.63
C LEU A 113 -2.23 9.92 -4.76
N ASP A 114 -3.55 9.82 -4.60
CA ASP A 114 -4.50 10.34 -5.59
C ASP A 114 -4.44 11.87 -5.67
N ALA A 115 -4.41 12.55 -4.51
CA ALA A 115 -4.22 13.99 -4.43
C ALA A 115 -2.87 14.45 -5.00
N MET A 116 -1.82 13.63 -4.84
CA MET A 116 -0.55 13.88 -5.52
C MET A 116 -0.66 13.64 -7.02
N HIS A 117 -1.33 12.59 -7.46
CA HIS A 117 -1.44 12.23 -8.86
C HIS A 117 -2.23 13.29 -9.67
N SER A 118 -3.29 13.86 -9.11
CA SER A 118 -4.07 14.92 -9.76
C SER A 118 -3.28 16.20 -10.01
N GLU A 119 -2.22 16.43 -9.22
CA GLU A 119 -1.37 17.62 -9.27
C GLU A 119 0.03 17.30 -9.81
N ASP A 120 0.18 16.25 -10.62
CA ASP A 120 1.46 15.80 -11.20
C ASP A 120 2.59 15.61 -10.17
N TYR A 121 2.23 15.10 -9.00
CA TYR A 121 3.08 14.90 -7.83
C TYR A 121 3.66 16.19 -7.22
N GLY A 122 3.01 17.34 -7.45
CA GLY A 122 3.27 18.62 -6.78
C GLY A 122 2.86 18.60 -5.30
N VAL A 123 3.83 18.63 -4.39
CA VAL A 123 3.57 18.52 -2.93
C VAL A 123 2.71 19.67 -2.39
N ALA A 124 2.92 20.89 -2.89
CA ALA A 124 2.19 22.08 -2.39
C ALA A 124 0.69 22.02 -2.71
N ALA A 125 0.35 21.66 -3.95
CA ALA A 125 -1.03 21.54 -4.37
C ALA A 125 -1.71 20.32 -3.72
N ALA A 126 -1.03 19.18 -3.66
CA ALA A 126 -1.54 18.00 -2.98
C ALA A 126 -1.79 18.23 -1.48
N ALA A 127 -0.89 18.96 -0.79
CA ALA A 127 -1.09 19.30 0.62
C ALA A 127 -2.31 20.20 0.83
N LYS A 128 -2.56 21.15 -0.08
CA LYS A 128 -3.74 22.01 -0.07
C LYS A 128 -5.03 21.19 -0.22
N LEU A 129 -5.06 20.21 -1.13
CA LEU A 129 -6.21 19.32 -1.32
C LEU A 129 -6.50 18.46 -0.08
N LEU A 130 -5.45 17.99 0.59
CA LEU A 130 -5.57 17.19 1.82
C LEU A 130 -5.80 18.03 3.09
N GLY A 131 -5.89 19.36 2.97
CA GLY A 131 -6.06 20.25 4.12
C GLY A 131 -4.89 20.21 5.11
N THR A 132 -3.67 19.90 4.66
CA THR A 132 -2.48 19.76 5.50
C THR A 132 -1.33 20.66 5.04
N THR A 133 -0.28 20.78 5.87
CA THR A 133 0.92 21.52 5.47
C THR A 133 1.84 20.64 4.64
N THR A 134 2.64 21.25 3.76
CA THR A 134 3.62 20.54 2.93
C THR A 134 4.60 19.73 3.79
N SER A 135 5.12 20.34 4.86
CA SER A 135 6.02 19.68 5.81
C SER A 135 5.37 18.47 6.48
N GLN A 136 4.09 18.56 6.86
CA GLN A 136 3.39 17.45 7.51
C GLN A 136 3.10 16.31 6.52
N LEU A 137 2.72 16.64 5.28
CA LEU A 137 2.53 15.64 4.22
C LEU A 137 3.82 14.87 3.97
N VAL A 138 4.94 15.57 3.77
CA VAL A 138 6.26 14.94 3.55
C VAL A 138 6.65 14.05 4.73
N LYS A 139 6.50 14.52 5.97
CA LYS A 139 6.75 13.71 7.18
C LYS A 139 5.89 12.47 7.24
N ASN A 140 4.63 12.54 6.82
CA ASN A 140 3.73 11.40 6.85
C ASN A 140 4.05 10.38 5.74
N LEU A 141 4.38 10.84 4.54
CA LEU A 141 4.82 9.97 3.43
C LEU A 141 6.12 9.22 3.77
N ALA A 142 7.03 9.92 4.46
CA ALA A 142 8.31 9.39 4.95
C ALA A 142 8.18 8.22 5.93
N LYS A 143 7.00 8.03 6.55
CA LYS A 143 6.78 6.98 7.54
C LYS A 143 6.80 5.55 6.97
N SER A 144 6.56 5.40 5.66
CA SER A 144 6.62 4.10 4.98
C SER A 144 7.71 4.14 3.89
N PRO A 145 8.78 3.34 3.99
CA PRO A 145 9.87 3.35 3.03
C PRO A 145 9.41 3.06 1.59
N LYS A 146 8.48 2.11 1.41
CA LYS A 146 7.91 1.78 0.10
C LYS A 146 7.10 2.92 -0.50
N LEU A 147 6.27 3.58 0.32
CA LEU A 147 5.49 4.75 -0.10
C LEU A 147 6.41 5.89 -0.52
N TRP A 148 7.43 6.16 0.28
CA TRP A 148 8.43 7.19 0.01
C TRP A 148 9.21 6.92 -1.29
N GLN A 149 9.70 5.69 -1.47
CA GLN A 149 10.38 5.27 -2.70
C GLN A 149 9.48 5.42 -3.92
N PHE A 150 8.22 5.02 -3.82
CA PHE A 150 7.24 5.16 -4.90
C PHE A 150 7.02 6.63 -5.27
N VAL A 151 6.77 7.50 -4.28
CA VAL A 151 6.57 8.93 -4.53
C VAL A 151 7.80 9.55 -5.19
N ASN A 152 9.00 9.25 -4.70
CA ASN A 152 10.23 9.76 -5.29
C ASN A 152 10.45 9.24 -6.71
N ALA A 153 10.18 7.96 -6.97
CA ALA A 153 10.24 7.41 -8.33
C ALA A 153 9.27 8.13 -9.28
N GLN A 154 8.03 8.41 -8.84
CA GLN A 154 7.04 9.14 -9.64
C GLN A 154 7.43 10.59 -9.90
N ARG A 155 8.10 11.24 -8.94
CA ARG A 155 8.65 12.58 -9.09
C ARG A 155 9.83 12.61 -10.05
N THR A 156 10.79 11.71 -9.89
CA THR A 156 11.94 11.59 -10.79
C THR A 156 11.52 11.28 -12.22
N ALA A 157 10.52 10.40 -12.42
CA ALA A 157 9.95 10.11 -13.74
C ALA A 157 9.33 11.36 -14.42
N ARG A 158 8.94 12.37 -13.65
CA ARG A 158 8.40 13.66 -14.12
C ARG A 158 9.43 14.79 -14.10
N ASN A 159 10.72 14.48 -13.97
CA ASN A 159 11.82 15.44 -13.85
C ASN A 159 11.69 16.40 -12.64
N LEU A 160 10.94 16.00 -11.61
CA LEU A 160 10.82 16.74 -10.35
C LEU A 160 11.92 16.31 -9.37
N GLN A 161 12.37 17.25 -8.55
CA GLN A 161 13.34 16.98 -7.49
C GLN A 161 12.78 15.94 -6.49
N PRO A 162 13.55 14.89 -6.11
CA PRO A 162 13.09 13.93 -5.12
C PRO A 162 12.87 14.62 -3.77
N LEU A 163 11.93 14.09 -2.99
CA LEU A 163 11.70 14.56 -1.63
C LEU A 163 12.86 14.13 -0.75
N VAL A 164 13.29 15.04 0.12
CA VAL A 164 14.29 14.82 1.16
C VAL A 164 13.66 15.04 2.52
N GLN A 165 13.98 14.18 3.48
CA GLN A 165 13.65 14.44 4.88
C GLN A 165 14.61 15.50 5.40
N LYS A 166 14.06 16.63 5.85
CA LYS A 166 14.80 17.62 6.64
C LYS A 166 14.71 17.27 8.12
#